data_AF-A0A922LHA4-F1
#
_entry.id   AF-A0A922LHA4-F1
#
_cell.length_a   1.000
_cell.length_b   1.000
_cell.length_c   1.000
_cell.angle_alpha   90.00
_cell.angle_beta   90.00
_cell.angle_gamma   90.00
#
_symmetry.space_group_name_H-M   'P 1'
#
loop_
_entity.id
_entity.type
_entity.pdbx_description
1 polymer ?
#
loop_
_entity_poly.entity_id
_entity_poly.type
_entity_poly.pdbx_seq_one_letter_code
_entity_poly.pdbx_strand_id
1 'polypeptide(L)'
;MFDEMKRKLTELFSQGSWSSEDDKQKAISTVSNMKVAIMDSESLSEEYKGRDKILENKLSADNYFINAYYSMKAKFLTSLKATSHRNELPGFFTFQPHIFDKNLTVVMTSGLLHPPFLNTSQIMPEKYGILGWLLGRQIMSAVFRNEHVQNQSEYQSKCSPYASTPLRTQLCCLSEQINSERLQKENLEQLSAGINGLMLSFETYKRSLTGKRESLNEKKLFFSAFAKMVCGGLSSQIVDDDLRSSIQVYKSGVNDVVKHSGGFSETYQCKSGSAMNPMRKCIL
;
A
#
# COMPACT_ATOMS: atom_id res chain seq x y z
N MET A 1 -12.56 5.30 10.30
CA MET A 1 -11.88 5.09 8.99
C MET A 1 -11.51 3.64 8.71
N PHE A 2 -10.50 3.02 9.34
CA PHE A 2 -10.05 1.65 8.99
C PHE A 2 -11.20 0.62 9.05
N ASP A 3 -11.95 0.60 10.14
CA ASP A 3 -13.10 -0.30 10.28
C ASP A 3 -14.24 0.00 9.30
N GLU A 4 -14.44 1.26 8.94
CA GLU A 4 -15.43 1.64 7.92
C GLU A 4 -15.03 1.12 6.54
N MET A 5 -13.74 1.19 6.21
CA MET A 5 -13.20 0.64 4.97
C MET A 5 -13.33 -0.89 4.94
N LYS A 6 -13.01 -1.58 6.05
CA LYS A 6 -13.24 -3.02 6.19
C LYS A 6 -14.70 -3.37 5.94
N ARG A 7 -15.63 -2.68 6.61
CA ARG A 7 -17.07 -2.88 6.43
C ARG A 7 -17.50 -2.65 4.99
N LYS A 8 -17.05 -1.55 4.36
CA LYS A 8 -17.38 -1.22 2.97
C LYS A 8 -16.85 -2.29 2.02
N LEU A 9 -15.64 -2.79 2.24
CA LEU A 9 -15.07 -3.86 1.42
C LEU A 9 -15.84 -5.17 1.56
N THR A 10 -16.21 -5.56 2.78
CA THR A 10 -17.04 -6.75 3.03
C THR A 10 -18.39 -6.65 2.33
N GLU A 11 -19.03 -5.48 2.32
CA GLU A 11 -20.27 -5.26 1.56
C GLU A 11 -20.06 -5.39 0.05
N LEU A 12 -18.98 -4.79 -0.50
CA LEU A 12 -18.66 -4.90 -1.92
C LEU A 12 -18.40 -6.36 -2.32
N PHE A 13 -17.69 -7.13 -1.50
CA PHE A 13 -17.48 -8.56 -1.74
C PHE A 13 -18.77 -9.35 -1.67
N SER A 14 -19.65 -9.01 -0.74
CA SER A 14 -20.94 -9.70 -0.57
C SER A 14 -21.86 -9.51 -1.79
N GLN A 15 -21.84 -8.31 -2.39
CA GLN A 15 -22.65 -7.93 -3.55
C GLN A 15 -22.02 -8.33 -4.90
N GLY A 16 -20.70 -8.48 -4.94
CA GLY A 16 -19.96 -8.82 -6.15
C GLY A 16 -20.15 -10.28 -6.60
N SER A 17 -19.98 -10.50 -7.90
CA SER A 17 -19.92 -11.85 -8.50
C SER A 17 -18.54 -12.45 -8.32
N TRP A 18 -18.46 -13.66 -7.75
CA TRP A 18 -17.21 -14.39 -7.55
C TRP A 18 -17.22 -15.69 -8.35
N SER A 19 -16.05 -16.10 -8.84
CA SER A 19 -15.88 -17.38 -9.55
C SER A 19 -15.93 -18.58 -8.59
N SER A 20 -15.64 -18.37 -7.31
CA SER A 20 -15.65 -19.37 -6.24
C SER A 20 -16.19 -18.76 -4.95
N GLU A 21 -17.14 -19.43 -4.30
CA GLU A 21 -17.65 -19.00 -3.00
C GLU A 21 -16.59 -19.19 -1.90
N ASP A 22 -15.73 -20.19 -2.00
CA ASP A 22 -14.64 -20.40 -1.05
C ASP A 22 -13.63 -19.24 -1.08
N ASP A 23 -13.31 -18.73 -2.28
CA ASP A 23 -12.43 -17.56 -2.44
C ASP A 23 -13.06 -16.30 -1.84
N LYS A 24 -14.38 -16.14 -2.02
CA LYS A 24 -15.15 -15.04 -1.42
C LYS A 24 -15.11 -15.10 0.11
N GLN A 25 -15.35 -16.28 0.69
CA GLN A 25 -15.31 -16.45 2.14
C GLN A 25 -13.90 -16.27 2.70
N LYS A 26 -12.85 -16.75 2.00
CA LYS A 26 -11.45 -16.50 2.36
C LYS A 26 -11.15 -14.99 2.36
N ALA A 27 -11.59 -14.26 1.34
CA ALA A 27 -11.39 -12.81 1.26
C ALA A 27 -12.11 -12.07 2.40
N ILE A 28 -13.38 -12.39 2.68
CA ILE A 28 -14.17 -11.78 3.76
C ILE A 28 -13.55 -12.08 5.14
N SER A 29 -13.12 -13.32 5.37
CA SER A 29 -12.45 -13.73 6.61
C SER A 29 -11.13 -12.98 6.79
N THR A 30 -10.35 -12.84 5.72
CA THR A 30 -9.09 -12.09 5.72
C THR A 30 -9.32 -10.64 6.13
N VAL A 31 -10.28 -9.95 5.48
CA VAL A 31 -10.64 -8.56 5.85
C VAL A 31 -11.07 -8.47 7.31
N SER A 32 -11.94 -9.37 7.77
CA SER A 32 -12.51 -9.34 9.13
C SER A 32 -11.43 -9.46 10.20
N ASN A 33 -10.43 -10.30 9.97
CA ASN A 33 -9.32 -10.55 10.90
C ASN A 33 -8.23 -9.49 10.88
N MET A 34 -8.23 -8.57 9.91
CA MET A 34 -7.21 -7.52 9.84
C MET A 34 -7.29 -6.56 11.03
N LYS A 35 -6.12 -6.15 11.53
CA LYS A 35 -5.97 -5.17 12.59
C LYS A 35 -5.09 -4.02 12.11
N VAL A 36 -5.23 -2.86 12.74
CA VAL A 36 -4.29 -1.75 12.57
C VAL A 36 -3.60 -1.50 13.91
N ALA A 37 -2.29 -1.26 13.87
CA ALA A 37 -1.51 -0.86 15.02
C ALA A 37 -0.67 0.38 14.66
N ILE A 38 -0.65 1.33 15.58
CA ILE A 38 0.15 2.55 15.45
C ILE A 38 1.40 2.35 16.30
N MET A 39 2.55 2.55 15.67
CA MET A 39 3.84 2.45 16.31
C MET A 39 4.32 3.84 16.71
N ASP A 40 4.56 4.01 17.99
CA ASP A 40 5.00 5.24 18.63
C ASP A 40 6.25 4.99 19.49
N SER A 41 6.77 6.04 20.10
CA SER A 41 7.96 5.93 20.95
C SER A 41 7.74 5.00 22.16
N GLU A 42 6.51 4.90 22.67
CA GLU A 42 6.19 4.11 23.86
C GLU A 42 6.19 2.61 23.54
N SER A 43 5.46 2.20 22.50
CA SER A 43 5.45 0.83 21.97
C SER A 43 6.84 0.35 21.55
N LEU A 44 7.67 1.23 20.97
CA LEU A 44 9.07 0.94 20.72
C LEU A 44 9.85 0.75 22.03
N SER A 45 9.68 1.64 23.01
CA SER A 45 10.45 1.60 24.26
C SER A 45 10.24 0.31 25.06
N GLU A 46 9.03 -0.25 25.06
CA GLU A 46 8.74 -1.54 25.72
C GLU A 46 9.43 -2.71 25.01
N GLU A 47 9.46 -2.69 23.68
CA GLU A 47 10.15 -3.71 22.89
C GLU A 47 11.68 -3.57 22.97
N TYR A 48 12.19 -2.34 23.11
CA TYR A 48 13.61 -2.04 23.24
C TYR A 48 14.20 -2.36 24.62
N LYS A 49 13.42 -2.26 25.71
CA LYS A 49 13.85 -2.72 27.05
C LYS A 49 14.25 -4.21 27.07
N GLY A 50 13.68 -5.02 26.18
CA GLY A 50 14.09 -6.42 25.96
C GLY A 50 15.30 -6.61 25.03
N ARG A 51 15.68 -5.56 24.28
CA ARG A 51 16.74 -5.51 23.26
C ARG A 51 17.98 -4.74 23.70
N ASP A 52 18.02 -4.14 24.88
CA ASP A 52 19.26 -3.54 25.46
C ASP A 52 20.44 -4.53 25.50
N LYS A 53 20.16 -5.84 25.41
CA LYS A 53 21.14 -6.91 25.15
C LYS A 53 21.92 -6.79 23.83
N ILE A 54 21.54 -5.92 22.90
CA ILE A 54 22.13 -5.86 21.55
C ILE A 54 23.39 -4.99 21.50
N LEU A 55 23.50 -3.96 22.36
CA LEU A 55 24.69 -3.10 22.44
C LEU A 55 25.52 -3.43 23.69
N GLU A 56 26.01 -4.67 23.78
CA GLU A 56 26.97 -5.06 24.83
C GLU A 56 28.27 -4.23 24.77
N ASN A 57 28.58 -3.67 23.60
CA ASN A 57 29.78 -2.86 23.39
C ASN A 57 29.47 -1.38 23.65
N LYS A 58 30.28 -0.75 24.52
CA LYS A 58 30.20 0.68 24.81
C LYS A 58 30.52 1.50 23.55
N LEU A 59 29.64 2.43 23.22
CA LEU A 59 29.89 3.41 22.15
C LEU A 59 30.92 4.45 22.61
N SER A 60 31.77 4.89 21.69
CA SER A 60 32.76 5.94 21.91
C SER A 60 32.33 7.21 21.19
N ALA A 61 32.26 8.35 21.90
CA ALA A 61 31.90 9.63 21.29
C ALA A 61 32.86 10.05 20.16
N ASP A 62 34.10 9.56 20.21
CA ASP A 62 35.21 10.05 19.38
C ASP A 62 35.52 9.11 18.22
N ASN A 63 34.81 7.96 18.11
CA ASN A 63 35.13 6.93 17.14
C ASN A 63 33.89 6.39 16.42
N TYR A 64 33.49 7.12 15.37
CA TYR A 64 32.37 6.75 14.50
C TYR A 64 32.53 5.34 13.90
N PHE A 65 33.73 4.99 13.42
CA PHE A 65 33.95 3.72 12.73
C PHE A 65 33.70 2.52 13.65
N ILE A 66 34.20 2.59 14.89
CA ILE A 66 33.97 1.55 15.89
C ILE A 66 32.49 1.47 16.28
N ASN A 67 31.81 2.61 16.43
CA ASN A 67 30.37 2.63 16.69
C ASN A 67 29.57 1.99 15.56
N ALA A 68 29.92 2.28 14.30
CA ALA A 68 29.29 1.69 13.12
C ALA A 68 29.51 0.18 13.08
N TYR A 69 30.74 -0.28 13.32
CA TYR A 69 31.06 -1.71 13.41
C TYR A 69 30.25 -2.41 14.52
N TYR A 70 30.19 -1.83 15.72
CA TYR A 70 29.41 -2.40 16.82
C TYR A 70 27.92 -2.43 16.50
N SER A 71 27.39 -1.38 15.87
CA SER A 71 25.99 -1.35 15.41
C SER A 71 25.69 -2.43 14.37
N MET A 72 26.60 -2.67 13.43
CA MET A 72 26.46 -3.71 12.42
C MET A 72 26.58 -5.12 13.03
N LYS A 73 27.55 -5.34 13.93
CA LYS A 73 27.72 -6.59 14.68
C LYS A 73 26.47 -6.92 15.50
N ALA A 74 25.95 -5.93 16.22
CA ALA A 74 24.70 -5.98 16.96
C ALA A 74 23.52 -6.42 16.07
N LYS A 75 23.35 -5.76 14.92
CA LYS A 75 22.30 -6.08 13.95
C LYS A 75 22.42 -7.52 13.44
N PHE A 76 23.62 -7.95 13.06
CA PHE A 76 23.89 -9.31 12.58
C PHE A 76 23.59 -10.38 13.65
N LEU A 77 24.05 -10.18 14.88
CA LEU A 77 23.76 -11.13 15.97
C LEU A 77 22.26 -11.18 16.30
N THR A 78 21.55 -10.07 16.12
CA THR A 78 20.09 -10.01 16.31
C THR A 78 19.37 -10.77 15.22
N SER A 79 19.77 -10.62 13.95
CA SER A 79 19.18 -11.39 12.85
C SER A 79 19.43 -12.91 12.99
N LEU A 80 20.54 -13.32 13.61
CA LEU A 80 20.80 -14.73 13.92
C LEU A 80 19.92 -15.28 15.07
N LYS A 81 19.63 -14.44 16.08
CA LYS A 81 18.77 -14.80 17.23
C LYS A 81 17.29 -14.66 16.92
N ALA A 82 16.94 -13.84 15.94
CA ALA A 82 15.63 -13.85 15.34
C ALA A 82 15.45 -15.23 14.70
N THR A 83 14.84 -16.16 15.45
CA THR A 83 14.16 -17.27 14.81
C THR A 83 13.30 -16.70 13.68
N SER A 84 13.10 -17.46 12.61
CA SER A 84 12.28 -17.15 11.41
C SER A 84 10.84 -16.62 11.70
N HIS A 85 10.51 -16.41 12.97
CA HIS A 85 9.20 -16.15 13.55
C HIS A 85 9.10 -14.93 14.47
N ARG A 86 10.14 -14.12 14.69
CA ARG A 86 9.96 -12.82 15.37
C ARG A 86 9.98 -11.68 14.37
N ASN A 87 8.96 -10.83 14.48
CA ASN A 87 8.70 -9.66 13.65
C ASN A 87 9.96 -8.81 13.53
N GLU A 88 10.76 -9.02 12.48
CA GLU A 88 11.71 -8.03 12.04
C GLU A 88 10.87 -6.86 11.55
N LEU A 89 10.70 -5.88 12.44
CA LEU A 89 10.15 -4.60 12.06
C LEU A 89 10.99 -4.09 10.88
N PRO A 90 10.36 -3.78 9.74
CA PRO A 90 11.07 -3.32 8.56
C PRO A 90 11.94 -2.12 8.94
N GLY A 91 13.09 -1.96 8.29
CA GLY A 91 14.03 -0.87 8.55
C GLY A 91 13.28 0.46 8.78
N PHE A 92 13.31 0.92 10.02
CA PHE A 92 12.31 1.73 10.72
C PHE A 92 12.10 3.19 10.27
N PHE A 93 12.31 3.51 9.00
CA PHE A 93 12.13 4.87 8.49
C PHE A 93 11.27 4.95 7.24
N THR A 94 10.47 3.92 6.96
CA THR A 94 9.43 4.04 5.95
C THR A 94 8.21 4.71 6.58
N PHE A 95 7.86 5.91 6.09
CA PHE A 95 6.58 6.57 6.39
C PHE A 95 5.42 5.87 5.66
N GLN A 96 5.46 4.54 5.55
CA GLN A 96 4.45 3.77 4.86
C GLN A 96 3.90 2.68 5.76
N PRO A 97 2.57 2.50 5.81
CA PRO A 97 2.02 1.36 6.49
C PRO A 97 2.48 0.08 5.80
N HIS A 98 2.79 -0.93 6.59
CA HIS A 98 3.20 -2.26 6.14
C HIS A 98 2.34 -3.31 6.83
N ILE A 99 1.98 -4.39 6.14
CA ILE A 99 1.20 -5.48 6.73
C ILE A 99 2.10 -6.61 7.22
N PHE A 100 1.96 -6.97 8.50
CA PHE A 100 2.58 -8.19 9.04
C PHE A 100 1.69 -9.39 8.73
N ASP A 101 2.11 -10.14 7.72
CA ASP A 101 1.32 -11.22 7.11
C ASP A 101 0.81 -12.27 8.10
N LYS A 102 1.64 -12.68 9.07
CA LYS A 102 1.30 -13.75 10.02
C LYS A 102 0.08 -13.41 10.87
N ASN A 103 -0.11 -12.13 11.19
CA ASN A 103 -1.17 -11.66 12.09
C ASN A 103 -2.16 -10.70 11.40
N LEU A 104 -2.05 -10.53 10.07
CA LEU A 104 -2.86 -9.60 9.27
C LEU A 104 -2.94 -8.19 9.89
N THR A 105 -1.84 -7.74 10.48
CA THR A 105 -1.78 -6.45 11.20
C THR A 105 -1.09 -5.41 10.34
N VAL A 106 -1.82 -4.38 9.93
CA VAL A 106 -1.28 -3.19 9.28
C VAL A 106 -0.63 -2.33 10.36
N VAL A 107 0.69 -2.18 10.29
CA VAL A 107 1.46 -1.33 11.20
C VAL A 107 1.83 -0.05 10.48
N MET A 108 1.61 1.07 11.14
CA MET A 108 1.99 2.41 10.67
C MET A 108 2.71 3.18 11.76
N THR A 109 3.70 3.99 11.38
CA THR A 109 4.37 4.87 12.33
C THR A 109 3.47 6.06 12.69
N SER A 110 3.54 6.52 13.93
CA SER A 110 2.90 7.76 14.38
C SER A 110 3.38 8.98 13.59
N GLY A 111 4.56 8.93 12.96
CA GLY A 111 5.04 9.97 12.04
C GLY A 111 4.10 10.26 10.87
N LEU A 112 3.33 9.28 10.40
CA LEU A 112 2.28 9.49 9.38
C LEU A 112 1.08 10.31 9.88
N LEU A 113 0.92 10.42 11.20
CA LEU A 113 -0.14 11.20 11.84
C LEU A 113 0.24 12.66 12.07
N HIS A 114 1.38 13.10 11.53
CA HIS A 114 1.93 14.45 11.66
C HIS A 114 2.16 15.10 10.29
N PRO A 115 2.30 16.44 10.23
CA PRO A 115 2.66 17.13 8.99
C PRO A 115 4.00 16.62 8.44
N PRO A 116 4.18 16.55 7.11
CA PRO A 116 3.27 17.04 6.06
C PRO A 116 2.15 16.06 5.66
N PHE A 117 2.11 14.85 6.24
CA PHE A 117 1.18 13.80 5.82
C PHE A 117 -0.23 14.02 6.37
N LEU A 118 -0.33 14.30 7.67
CA LEU A 118 -1.60 14.60 8.31
C LEU A 118 -1.54 15.82 9.21
N ASN A 119 -2.58 16.64 9.13
CA ASN A 119 -2.76 17.79 10.02
C ASN A 119 -4.15 17.71 10.67
N THR A 120 -4.27 18.17 11.92
CA THR A 120 -5.55 18.29 12.63
C THR A 120 -6.54 19.17 11.86
N SER A 121 -6.06 20.15 11.09
CA SER A 121 -6.87 21.04 10.26
C SER A 121 -7.44 20.40 8.99
N GLN A 122 -6.94 19.24 8.56
CA GLN A 122 -7.44 18.58 7.34
C GLN A 122 -8.86 18.06 7.53
N ILE A 123 -9.67 18.25 6.50
CA ILE A 123 -11.04 17.76 6.47
C ILE A 123 -11.10 16.30 6.03
N MET A 124 -12.26 15.66 6.21
CA MET A 124 -12.44 14.24 5.92
C MET A 124 -12.05 13.81 4.49
N PRO A 125 -12.40 14.51 3.38
CA PRO A 125 -11.95 14.08 2.06
C PRO A 125 -10.43 13.99 1.94
N GLU A 126 -9.70 14.92 2.56
CA GLU A 126 -8.23 14.90 2.54
C GLU A 126 -7.68 13.72 3.34
N LYS A 127 -8.24 13.46 4.53
CA LYS A 127 -7.86 12.32 5.37
C LYS A 127 -8.10 10.98 4.67
N TYR A 128 -9.23 10.82 3.98
CA TYR A 128 -9.49 9.63 3.17
C TYR A 128 -8.57 9.57 1.94
N GLY A 129 -8.31 10.69 1.28
CA GLY A 129 -7.38 10.75 0.15
C GLY A 129 -5.94 10.33 0.50
N ILE A 130 -5.50 10.61 1.73
CA ILE A 130 -4.15 10.28 2.21
C ILE A 130 -4.14 8.95 2.98
N LEU A 131 -4.66 8.93 4.21
CA LEU A 131 -4.62 7.73 5.07
C LEU A 131 -5.53 6.64 4.53
N GLY A 132 -6.70 7.01 4.04
CA GLY A 132 -7.63 6.04 3.50
C GLY A 132 -7.01 5.30 2.32
N TRP A 133 -6.31 5.99 1.41
CA TRP A 133 -5.57 5.33 0.34
C TRP A 133 -4.45 4.41 0.87
N LEU A 134 -3.62 4.90 1.81
CA LEU A 134 -2.51 4.11 2.37
C LEU A 134 -2.99 2.82 3.03
N LEU A 135 -4.04 2.90 3.85
CA LEU A 135 -4.66 1.76 4.51
C LEU A 135 -5.35 0.84 3.50
N GLY A 136 -6.08 1.43 2.55
CA GLY A 136 -6.76 0.69 1.48
C GLY A 136 -5.79 -0.15 0.67
N ARG A 137 -4.63 0.40 0.31
CA ARG A 137 -3.57 -0.35 -0.38
C ARG A 137 -3.13 -1.58 0.41
N GLN A 138 -2.91 -1.46 1.72
CA GLN A 138 -2.51 -2.61 2.55
C GLN A 138 -3.62 -3.64 2.69
N ILE A 139 -4.88 -3.21 2.84
CA ILE A 139 -6.03 -4.11 2.87
C ILE A 139 -6.11 -4.90 1.55
N MET A 140 -6.07 -4.22 0.40
CA MET A 140 -6.17 -4.88 -0.91
C MET A 140 -4.99 -5.82 -1.16
N SER A 141 -3.77 -5.42 -0.76
CA SER A 141 -2.58 -6.24 -0.89
C SER A 141 -2.69 -7.56 -0.11
N ALA A 142 -3.26 -7.54 1.10
CA ALA A 142 -3.39 -8.75 1.90
C ALA A 142 -4.56 -9.64 1.48
N VAL A 143 -5.68 -9.07 1.03
CA VAL A 143 -6.82 -9.87 0.54
C VAL A 143 -6.44 -10.66 -0.72
N PHE A 144 -5.77 -10.01 -1.65
CA PHE A 144 -5.44 -10.59 -2.96
C PHE A 144 -4.03 -11.18 -3.01
N ARG A 145 -3.46 -11.49 -1.83
CA ARG A 145 -2.14 -12.11 -1.76
C ARG A 145 -2.20 -13.53 -2.30
N ASN A 146 -1.30 -13.83 -3.22
CA ASN A 146 -1.28 -15.11 -3.91
C ASN A 146 -0.13 -15.99 -3.36
N GLU A 147 -0.43 -16.87 -2.41
CA GLU A 147 0.55 -17.73 -1.71
C GLU A 147 1.32 -18.66 -2.67
N HIS A 148 0.71 -19.03 -3.80
CA HIS A 148 1.28 -19.98 -4.77
C HIS A 148 2.24 -19.38 -5.81
N VAL A 149 2.42 -18.05 -5.84
CA VAL A 149 3.06 -17.39 -6.99
C VAL A 149 4.43 -16.77 -6.66
N GLN A 150 5.00 -17.07 -5.48
CA GLN A 150 6.41 -16.74 -5.17
C GLN A 150 7.42 -17.58 -5.96
N ASN A 151 6.99 -18.68 -6.59
CA ASN A 151 7.88 -19.60 -7.33
C ASN A 151 7.89 -19.40 -8.86
N GLN A 152 7.19 -18.41 -9.40
CA GLN A 152 7.24 -18.10 -10.84
C GLN A 152 7.93 -16.74 -11.04
N SER A 153 9.25 -16.79 -11.20
CA SER A 153 10.13 -15.66 -11.46
C SER A 153 9.95 -15.08 -12.87
N GLU A 154 9.33 -15.80 -13.78
CA GLU A 154 8.92 -15.31 -15.09
C GLU A 154 7.41 -15.26 -15.18
N TYR A 155 6.85 -14.05 -15.23
CA TYR A 155 5.51 -13.87 -15.76
C TYR A 155 5.58 -14.30 -17.23
N GLN A 156 5.11 -15.53 -17.52
CA GLN A 156 5.03 -16.03 -18.89
C GLN A 156 4.33 -14.98 -19.77
N SER A 157 5.00 -14.65 -20.86
CA SER A 157 4.82 -13.51 -21.75
C SER A 157 3.48 -13.42 -22.50
N LYS A 158 2.45 -14.18 -22.12
CA LYS A 158 1.10 -14.05 -22.69
C LYS A 158 0.05 -14.28 -21.62
N CYS A 159 -0.66 -13.21 -21.28
CA CYS A 159 -1.94 -13.30 -20.59
C CYS A 159 -2.85 -14.29 -21.32
N SER A 160 -3.16 -15.40 -20.66
CA SER A 160 -4.10 -16.38 -21.19
C SER A 160 -5.51 -15.77 -21.17
N PRO A 161 -6.35 -16.01 -22.20
CA PRO A 161 -7.73 -15.54 -22.23
C PRO A 161 -8.60 -16.12 -21.09
N TYR A 162 -8.08 -17.10 -20.34
CA TYR A 162 -8.73 -17.71 -19.18
C TYR A 162 -7.95 -17.40 -17.89
N ALA A 163 -7.82 -16.11 -17.55
CA ALA A 163 -7.32 -15.73 -16.24
C ALA A 163 -8.27 -16.28 -15.16
N SER A 164 -7.77 -17.20 -14.34
CA SER A 164 -8.58 -17.99 -13.42
C SER A 164 -9.14 -17.21 -12.22
N THR A 165 -8.67 -15.97 -11.99
CA THR A 165 -9.11 -15.13 -10.87
C THR A 165 -9.25 -13.66 -11.28
N PRO A 166 -10.16 -12.88 -10.63
CA PRO A 166 -10.32 -11.44 -10.89
C PRO A 166 -9.01 -10.65 -10.80
N LEU A 167 -8.17 -10.98 -9.82
CA LEU A 167 -6.84 -10.36 -9.67
C LEU A 167 -5.96 -10.62 -10.90
N ARG A 168 -5.90 -11.86 -11.37
CA ARG A 168 -5.07 -12.19 -12.54
C ARG A 168 -5.55 -11.46 -13.78
N THR A 169 -6.86 -11.32 -13.95
CA THR A 169 -7.47 -10.52 -15.03
C THR A 169 -7.06 -9.06 -14.95
N GLN A 170 -7.11 -8.46 -13.76
CA GLN A 170 -6.69 -7.08 -13.56
C GLN A 170 -5.20 -6.89 -13.84
N LEU A 171 -4.33 -7.76 -13.29
CA LEU A 171 -2.89 -7.72 -13.51
C LEU A 171 -2.55 -7.84 -15.00
N CYS A 172 -3.26 -8.70 -15.72
CA CYS A 172 -3.13 -8.83 -17.16
C CYS A 172 -3.49 -7.53 -17.90
N CYS A 173 -4.65 -6.94 -17.57
CA CYS A 173 -5.04 -5.64 -18.11
C CYS A 173 -3.97 -4.56 -17.84
N LEU A 174 -3.42 -4.50 -16.63
CA LEU A 174 -2.38 -3.54 -16.26
C LEU A 174 -1.09 -3.77 -17.05
N SER A 175 -0.68 -5.03 -17.23
CA SER A 175 0.52 -5.39 -17.99
C SER A 175 0.43 -5.03 -19.48
N GLU A 176 -0.77 -5.03 -20.05
CA GLU A 176 -0.99 -4.61 -21.45
C GLU A 176 -1.00 -3.09 -21.62
N GLN A 177 -1.37 -2.34 -20.57
CA GLN A 177 -1.44 -0.88 -20.62
C GLN A 177 -0.16 -0.17 -20.22
N ILE A 178 0.79 -0.89 -19.62
CA ILE A 178 2.09 -0.34 -19.23
C ILE A 178 3.17 -1.08 -20.00
N ASN A 179 4.03 -0.36 -20.74
CA ASN A 179 5.12 -0.97 -21.51
C ASN A 179 5.92 -1.96 -20.64
N SER A 180 5.82 -3.24 -20.99
CA SER A 180 6.15 -4.39 -20.13
C SER A 180 7.63 -4.55 -19.82
N GLU A 181 8.52 -3.91 -20.58
CA GLU A 181 9.98 -3.98 -20.38
C GLU A 181 10.45 -3.33 -19.06
N ARG A 182 9.57 -2.56 -18.37
CA ARG A 182 9.94 -1.73 -17.21
C ARG A 182 9.44 -2.19 -15.85
N LEU A 183 8.54 -3.18 -15.76
CA LEU A 183 7.85 -3.49 -14.49
C LEU A 183 7.93 -4.96 -14.11
N GLN A 184 8.61 -5.22 -12.99
CA GLN A 184 8.55 -6.49 -12.29
C GLN A 184 7.13 -6.76 -11.76
N LYS A 185 6.79 -8.04 -11.61
CA LYS A 185 5.48 -8.51 -11.13
C LYS A 185 5.04 -7.88 -9.80
N GLU A 186 5.95 -7.73 -8.85
CA GLU A 186 5.69 -7.09 -7.55
C GLU A 186 5.17 -5.66 -7.72
N ASN A 187 5.63 -4.94 -8.75
CA ASN A 187 5.17 -3.58 -9.02
C ASN A 187 3.73 -3.56 -9.58
N LEU A 188 3.30 -4.60 -10.31
CA LEU A 188 1.93 -4.70 -10.80
C LEU A 188 0.94 -5.04 -9.69
N GLU A 189 1.32 -5.92 -8.76
CA GLU A 189 0.50 -6.24 -7.58
C GLU A 189 0.38 -5.01 -6.66
N GLN A 190 1.47 -4.27 -6.45
CA GLN A 190 1.44 -3.01 -5.71
C GLN A 190 0.59 -1.94 -6.41
N LEU A 191 0.66 -1.83 -7.75
CA LEU A 191 -0.20 -0.92 -8.51
C LEU A 191 -1.67 -1.31 -8.40
N SER A 192 -1.99 -2.59 -8.55
CA SER A 192 -3.35 -3.13 -8.36
C SER A 192 -3.86 -2.78 -6.96
N ALA A 193 -3.08 -3.05 -5.91
CA ALA A 193 -3.44 -2.69 -4.55
C ALA A 193 -3.64 -1.17 -4.39
N GLY A 194 -2.82 -0.34 -5.04
CA GLY A 194 -2.93 1.11 -5.04
C GLY A 194 -4.21 1.62 -5.73
N ILE A 195 -4.57 1.07 -6.89
CA ILE A 195 -5.80 1.40 -7.63
C ILE A 195 -7.03 1.05 -6.80
N ASN A 196 -7.12 -0.21 -6.39
CA ASN A 196 -8.30 -0.70 -5.69
C ASN A 196 -8.40 -0.10 -4.28
N GLY A 197 -7.26 0.17 -3.62
CA GLY A 197 -7.21 0.86 -2.33
C GLY A 197 -7.73 2.30 -2.43
N LEU A 198 -7.40 3.02 -3.50
CA LEU A 198 -7.93 4.37 -3.75
C LEU A 198 -9.44 4.32 -3.98
N MET A 199 -9.91 3.37 -4.78
CA MET A 199 -11.34 3.18 -5.05
C MET A 199 -12.11 2.82 -3.78
N LEU A 200 -11.61 1.90 -2.97
CA LEU A 200 -12.22 1.53 -1.69
C LEU A 200 -12.30 2.73 -0.75
N SER A 201 -11.22 3.50 -0.65
CA SER A 201 -11.19 4.69 0.18
C SER A 201 -12.21 5.73 -0.27
N PHE A 202 -12.28 6.02 -1.57
CA PHE A 202 -13.23 6.97 -2.15
C PHE A 202 -14.67 6.53 -1.93
N GLU A 203 -14.99 5.26 -2.17
CA GLU A 203 -16.35 4.73 -1.97
C GLU A 203 -16.76 4.68 -0.49
N THR A 204 -15.79 4.51 0.42
CA THR A 204 -16.04 4.59 1.86
C THR A 204 -16.29 6.04 2.28
N TYR A 205 -15.47 6.96 1.79
CA TYR A 205 -15.65 8.40 2.00
C TYR A 205 -17.04 8.85 1.55
N LYS A 206 -17.45 8.47 0.33
CA LYS A 206 -18.76 8.82 -0.19
C LYS A 206 -19.92 8.36 0.71
N ARG A 207 -19.83 7.14 1.22
CA ARG A 207 -20.84 6.60 2.14
C ARG A 207 -20.86 7.31 3.49
N SER A 208 -19.72 7.77 4.00
CA SER A 208 -19.67 8.53 5.25
C SER A 208 -20.46 9.85 5.22
N LEU A 209 -20.87 10.29 4.01
CA LEU A 209 -21.64 11.49 3.76
C LEU A 209 -23.16 11.26 3.64
N THR A 210 -23.69 10.07 3.91
CA THR A 210 -25.15 9.82 3.80
C THR A 210 -25.95 10.85 4.59
N GLY A 211 -26.67 11.73 3.88
CA GLY A 211 -27.45 12.85 4.44
C GLY A 211 -26.88 14.25 4.19
N LYS A 212 -25.62 14.39 3.76
CA LYS A 212 -25.00 15.64 3.30
C LYS A 212 -24.69 15.55 1.82
N ARG A 213 -25.05 16.59 1.05
CA ARG A 213 -24.74 16.66 -0.38
C ARG A 213 -23.23 16.75 -0.53
N GLU A 214 -22.60 15.71 -1.09
CA GLU A 214 -21.17 15.75 -1.40
C GLU A 214 -20.90 16.94 -2.32
N SER A 215 -20.09 17.89 -1.87
CA SER A 215 -19.71 18.98 -2.77
C SER A 215 -18.69 18.47 -3.78
N LEU A 216 -18.81 18.92 -5.03
CA LEU A 216 -17.80 18.66 -6.07
C LEU A 216 -16.39 19.05 -5.59
N ASN A 217 -16.29 20.10 -4.77
CA ASN A 217 -15.05 20.56 -4.17
C ASN A 217 -14.43 19.52 -3.24
N GLU A 218 -15.22 18.87 -2.39
CA GLU A 218 -14.71 17.83 -1.50
C GLU A 218 -14.21 16.60 -2.25
N LYS A 219 -14.88 16.19 -3.34
CA LYS A 219 -14.38 15.11 -4.21
C LYS A 219 -13.03 15.47 -4.83
N LYS A 220 -12.89 16.72 -5.31
CA LYS A 220 -11.60 17.23 -5.83
C LYS A 220 -10.53 17.30 -4.74
N LEU A 221 -10.89 17.68 -3.51
CA LEU A 221 -9.97 17.69 -2.37
C LEU A 221 -9.47 16.30 -2.02
N PHE A 222 -10.33 15.27 -2.08
CA PHE A 222 -9.92 13.87 -1.90
C PHE A 222 -8.81 13.48 -2.89
N PHE A 223 -9.04 13.66 -4.20
CA PHE A 223 -8.06 13.27 -5.22
C PHE A 223 -6.81 14.15 -5.20
N SER A 224 -6.95 15.45 -4.86
CA SER A 224 -5.81 16.35 -4.70
C SER A 224 -4.93 15.97 -3.51
N ALA A 225 -5.53 15.60 -2.38
CA ALA A 225 -4.78 15.17 -1.20
C ALA A 225 -4.03 13.87 -1.45
N PHE A 226 -4.67 12.90 -2.13
CA PHE A 226 -3.98 11.71 -2.64
C PHE A 226 -2.79 12.10 -3.51
N ALA A 227 -3.01 12.89 -4.56
CA ALA A 227 -1.96 13.27 -5.51
C ALA A 227 -0.77 13.98 -4.85
N LYS A 228 -1.04 14.89 -3.91
CA LYS A 228 -0.01 15.62 -3.15
C LYS A 228 0.86 14.70 -2.31
N MET A 229 0.28 13.64 -1.72
CA MET A 229 1.06 12.73 -0.89
C MET A 229 2.04 11.89 -1.71
N VAL A 230 1.71 11.59 -2.97
CA VAL A 230 2.59 10.85 -3.89
C VAL A 230 3.54 11.75 -4.69
N CYS A 231 3.55 13.06 -4.44
CA CYS A 231 4.48 13.98 -5.10
C CYS A 231 5.93 13.68 -4.66
N GLY A 232 6.79 13.34 -5.62
CA GLY A 232 8.22 13.18 -5.43
C GLY A 232 8.94 13.32 -6.77
N GLY A 233 10.17 13.85 -6.73
CA GLY A 233 11.06 13.91 -7.88
C GLY A 233 12.28 13.02 -7.65
N LEU A 234 12.69 12.27 -8.67
CA LEU A 234 13.95 11.53 -8.67
C LEU A 234 15.00 12.32 -9.44
N SER A 235 16.22 12.38 -8.91
CA SER A 235 17.38 12.91 -9.64
C SER A 235 17.68 12.00 -10.83
N SER A 236 18.03 12.57 -11.99
CA SER A 236 18.32 11.84 -13.23
C SER A 236 19.43 10.80 -13.08
N GLN A 237 20.37 11.01 -12.15
CA GLN A 237 21.46 10.05 -11.86
C GLN A 237 20.99 8.77 -11.16
N ILE A 238 19.85 8.81 -10.45
CA ILE A 238 19.26 7.64 -9.79
C ILE A 238 18.44 6.83 -10.80
N VAL A 239 17.93 7.45 -11.87
CA VAL A 239 17.02 6.80 -12.83
C VAL A 239 17.68 5.62 -13.57
N ASP A 240 18.98 5.69 -13.88
CA ASP A 240 19.69 4.63 -14.62
C ASP A 240 20.05 3.40 -13.75
N ASP A 241 20.45 3.59 -12.49
CA ASP A 241 20.74 2.48 -11.56
C ASP A 241 19.47 1.88 -10.92
N ASP A 242 18.42 2.70 -10.73
CA ASP A 242 17.17 2.34 -10.05
C ASP A 242 16.11 1.71 -10.99
N LEU A 243 16.40 1.69 -12.29
CA LEU A 243 15.75 0.78 -13.25
C LEU A 243 16.04 -0.70 -12.88
N ARG A 244 17.15 -0.99 -12.19
CA ARG A 244 17.56 -2.34 -11.76
C ARG A 244 17.27 -2.65 -10.29
N SER A 245 17.07 -1.64 -9.44
CA SER A 245 16.85 -1.82 -8.00
C SER A 245 15.35 -1.97 -7.65
N SER A 246 15.06 -2.84 -6.68
CA SER A 246 13.74 -3.10 -6.10
C SER A 246 13.28 -2.00 -5.12
N ILE A 247 14.02 -0.90 -5.00
CA ILE A 247 13.75 0.17 -4.04
C ILE A 247 12.99 1.31 -4.72
N GLN A 248 11.78 1.05 -5.22
CA GLN A 248 10.90 2.14 -5.63
C GLN A 248 9.46 1.92 -5.16
N VAL A 249 9.20 2.58 -4.04
CA VAL A 249 8.00 2.52 -3.22
C VAL A 249 6.77 3.22 -3.86
N TYR A 250 6.96 3.90 -5.00
CA TYR A 250 5.92 4.59 -5.77
C TYR A 250 6.16 4.55 -7.29
N LYS A 251 6.59 3.42 -7.88
CA LYS A 251 6.78 3.31 -9.36
C LYS A 251 5.52 3.65 -10.17
N SER A 252 4.35 3.50 -9.57
CA SER A 252 3.08 3.92 -10.15
C SER A 252 2.87 5.42 -9.93
N GLY A 253 2.95 6.21 -11.01
CA GLY A 253 2.64 7.62 -10.92
C GLY A 253 1.19 7.83 -10.49
N VAL A 254 0.88 9.02 -9.96
CA VAL A 254 -0.51 9.44 -9.63
C VAL A 254 -1.46 9.08 -10.77
N ASN A 255 -1.02 9.31 -12.01
CA ASN A 255 -1.80 9.04 -13.20
C ASN A 255 -2.07 7.55 -13.44
N ASP A 256 -1.13 6.67 -13.11
CA ASP A 256 -1.30 5.22 -13.25
C ASP A 256 -2.36 4.68 -12.30
N VAL A 257 -2.58 5.34 -11.16
CA VAL A 257 -3.63 5.00 -10.21
C VAL A 257 -4.97 5.59 -10.63
N VAL A 258 -5.04 6.92 -10.80
CA VAL A 258 -6.34 7.60 -10.95
C VAL A 258 -7.01 7.37 -12.30
N LYS A 259 -6.26 7.03 -13.37
CA LYS A 259 -6.84 6.73 -14.69
C LYS A 259 -7.81 5.55 -14.64
N HIS A 260 -7.66 4.65 -13.67
CA HIS A 260 -8.54 3.50 -13.46
C HIS A 260 -9.73 3.78 -12.54
N SER A 261 -9.75 4.91 -11.82
CA SER A 261 -10.85 5.28 -10.94
C SER A 261 -12.02 5.87 -11.74
N GLY A 262 -13.21 5.26 -11.64
CA GLY A 262 -14.44 5.84 -12.17
C GLY A 262 -14.81 7.15 -11.46
N GLY A 263 -14.65 7.17 -10.13
CA GLY A 263 -14.91 8.35 -9.31
C GLY A 263 -14.04 9.56 -9.66
N PHE A 264 -12.79 9.32 -10.07
CA PHE A 264 -11.91 10.39 -10.56
C PHE A 264 -12.43 10.97 -11.88
N SER A 265 -12.70 10.12 -12.87
CA SER A 265 -13.22 10.53 -14.16
C SER A 265 -14.53 11.32 -14.04
N GLU A 266 -15.43 10.89 -13.15
CA GLU A 266 -16.69 11.59 -12.86
C GLU A 266 -16.44 12.96 -12.22
N THR A 267 -15.58 13.02 -11.20
CA THR A 267 -15.27 14.25 -10.45
C THR A 267 -14.64 15.34 -11.33
N TYR A 268 -13.79 14.95 -12.28
CA TYR A 268 -13.11 15.87 -13.19
C TYR A 268 -13.73 15.93 -14.59
N GLN A 269 -14.87 15.25 -14.80
CA GLN A 269 -15.57 15.18 -16.09
C GLN A 269 -14.64 14.82 -17.26
N CYS A 270 -13.75 13.84 -17.04
CA CYS A 270 -12.78 13.43 -18.04
C CYS A 270 -13.49 12.75 -19.22
N LYS A 271 -13.22 13.23 -20.45
CA LYS A 271 -13.78 12.64 -21.68
C LYS A 271 -13.38 11.18 -21.82
N SER A 272 -14.31 10.33 -22.26
CA SER A 272 -14.03 8.91 -22.52
C SER A 272 -12.93 8.77 -23.58
N GLY A 273 -11.96 7.88 -23.33
CA GLY A 273 -10.79 7.67 -24.19
C GLY A 273 -9.65 8.68 -23.99
N SER A 274 -9.80 9.66 -23.10
CA SER A 274 -8.67 10.54 -22.73
C SER A 274 -7.62 9.78 -21.91
N ALA A 275 -6.40 10.33 -21.81
CA ALA A 275 -5.30 9.71 -21.06
C ALA A 275 -5.67 9.40 -19.59
N MET A 276 -6.51 10.23 -18.98
CA MET A 276 -6.97 10.08 -17.59
C MET A 276 -8.32 9.36 -17.46
N ASN A 277 -8.91 8.93 -18.58
CA ASN A 277 -10.14 8.15 -18.62
C ASN A 277 -10.12 7.18 -19.83
N PRO A 278 -9.20 6.19 -19.83
CA PRO A 278 -9.10 5.23 -20.92
C PRO A 278 -10.39 4.41 -21.05
N MET A 279 -10.71 3.97 -22.28
CA MET A 279 -11.89 3.15 -22.56
C MET A 279 -11.90 1.85 -21.73
N ARG A 280 -10.73 1.25 -21.54
CA ARG A 280 -10.52 0.07 -20.71
C ARG A 280 -9.89 0.48 -19.38
N LYS A 281 -10.64 0.41 -18.29
CA LYS A 281 -10.11 0.57 -16.91
C LYS A 281 -9.78 -0.81 -16.34
N CYS A 282 -8.59 -0.98 -15.77
CA CYS A 282 -8.16 -2.21 -15.13
C CYS A 282 -8.53 -2.19 -13.64
N ILE A 283 -9.70 -2.75 -13.30
CA ILE A 283 -10.26 -2.80 -11.95
C ILE A 283 -10.56 -4.25 -11.55
N LEU A 284 -10.67 -4.53 -10.24
CA LEU A 284 -11.15 -5.81 -9.71
C LEU A 284 -12.67 -5.95 -9.80
#